data_AF-A0A3D4WKZ6-F1
#
_entry.id   AF-A0A3D4WKZ6-F1
#
_cell.length_a   1.000
_cell.length_b   1.000
_cell.length_c   1.000
_cell.angle_alpha   90.00
_cell.angle_beta   90.00
_cell.angle_gamma   90.00
#
_symmetry.space_group_name_H-M   'P 1'
#
loop_
_entity.id
_entity.type
_entity.pdbx_description
1 polymer ?
#
loop_
_entity_poly.entity_id
_entity_poly.type
_entity_poly.pdbx_seq_one_letter_code
_entity_poly.pdbx_strand_id
1 'polypeptide(L)'
;MKELSLPKPYPAEFRRQALALVASGRTVVDVAASLGIAQSCLYQWKQQDLVDRGLKTGQTRTESAELAAAQQRIRELEEEVKILRKAAAAVEQVVPPRPFPSRGRAAR
;
A
#
# COMPACT_ATOMS: atom_id res chain seq x y z
N MET A 1 6.53 23.36 16.00
CA MET A 1 6.43 22.00 15.43
C MET A 1 7.61 21.81 14.49
N LYS A 2 8.45 20.80 14.71
CA LYS A 2 9.60 20.52 13.84
C LYS A 2 9.04 19.91 12.55
N GLU A 3 9.19 20.59 11.42
CA GLU A 3 9.01 19.97 10.11
C GLU A 3 9.95 18.76 10.04
N LEU A 4 9.38 17.56 10.06
CA LEU A 4 10.11 16.36 9.70
C LEU A 4 10.26 16.38 8.18
N SER A 5 11.23 17.16 7.67
CA SER A 5 11.59 17.14 6.26
C SER A 5 12.14 15.75 5.94
N LEU A 6 11.29 14.88 5.40
CA LEU A 6 11.74 13.61 4.87
C LEU A 6 12.82 13.90 3.82
N PRO A 7 14.00 13.27 3.92
CA PRO A 7 15.07 13.52 2.97
C PRO A 7 14.55 13.25 1.56
N LYS A 8 14.69 14.26 0.69
CA LYS A 8 14.10 14.24 -0.65
C LYS A 8 14.68 13.05 -1.40
N PRO A 9 13.85 12.08 -1.85
CA PRO A 9 14.36 10.90 -2.50
C PRO A 9 15.02 11.27 -3.83
N TYR A 10 16.13 10.60 -4.16
CA TYR A 10 16.77 10.77 -5.47
C TYR A 10 15.78 10.52 -6.62
N PRO A 11 15.78 11.36 -7.68
CA PRO A 11 14.94 11.18 -8.86
C PRO A 11 15.11 9.80 -9.50
N ALA A 12 14.04 9.25 -10.06
CA ALA A 12 14.07 7.93 -10.70
C ALA A 12 15.05 7.85 -11.89
N GLU A 13 15.18 8.93 -12.66
CA GLU A 13 16.17 9.03 -13.75
C GLU A 13 17.61 8.92 -13.23
N PHE A 14 17.93 9.64 -12.15
CA PHE A 14 19.25 9.60 -11.53
C PHE A 14 19.62 8.19 -11.07
N ARG A 15 18.67 7.49 -10.43
CA ARG A 15 18.85 6.09 -10.01
C ARG A 15 19.12 5.17 -11.19
N ARG A 16 18.37 5.33 -12.29
CA ARG A 16 18.55 4.52 -13.51
C ARG A 16 19.92 4.75 -14.15
N GLN A 17 20.37 6.00 -14.25
CA GLN A 17 21.70 6.31 -14.79
C GLN A 17 22.82 5.74 -13.92
N ALA A 18 22.71 5.85 -12.60
CA ALA A 18 23.68 5.25 -11.68
C ALA A 18 23.75 3.72 -11.83
N LEU A 19 22.61 3.05 -11.95
CA LEU A 19 22.55 1.61 -12.19
C LEU A 19 23.09 1.22 -13.58
N ALA A 20 22.87 2.03 -14.61
CA ALA A 20 23.44 1.81 -15.94
C ALA A 20 24.98 1.84 -15.93
N LEU A 21 25.59 2.77 -15.17
CA LEU A 21 27.04 2.81 -14.98
C LEU A 21 27.58 1.58 -14.26
N VAL A 22 26.84 1.05 -13.29
CA VAL A 22 27.21 -0.21 -12.62
C VAL A 22 27.06 -1.39 -13.58
N ALA A 23 26.03 -1.39 -14.43
CA ALA A 23 25.80 -2.42 -15.43
C ALA A 23 26.87 -2.41 -16.54
N SER A 24 27.49 -1.26 -16.82
CA SER A 24 28.61 -1.14 -17.77
C SER A 24 29.94 -1.71 -17.24
N GLY A 25 29.93 -2.36 -16.08
CA GLY A 25 31.10 -3.03 -15.49
C GLY A 25 31.86 -2.19 -14.44
N ARG A 26 31.43 -0.96 -14.14
CA ARG A 26 32.05 -0.17 -13.06
C ARG A 26 31.64 -0.70 -11.69
N THR A 27 32.53 -0.60 -10.71
CA THR A 27 32.21 -1.02 -9.35
C THR A 27 31.25 -0.05 -8.68
N VAL A 28 30.46 -0.55 -7.73
CA VAL A 28 29.54 0.28 -6.93
C VAL A 28 30.31 1.37 -6.17
N VAL A 29 31.54 1.07 -5.73
CA VAL A 29 32.43 2.01 -5.04
C VAL A 29 32.79 3.18 -5.95
N ASP A 30 33.25 2.89 -7.18
CA ASP A 30 33.68 3.93 -8.12
C ASP A 30 32.53 4.83 -8.56
N VAL A 31 31.37 4.22 -8.83
CA VAL A 31 30.17 4.96 -9.26
C VAL A 31 29.64 5.83 -8.12
N ALA A 32 29.58 5.30 -6.89
CA ALA A 32 29.15 6.07 -5.73
C ALA A 32 30.10 7.26 -5.46
N ALA A 33 31.41 7.05 -5.54
CA ALA A 33 32.40 8.12 -5.41
C ALA A 33 32.26 9.19 -6.52
N SER A 34 32.07 8.75 -7.77
CA SER A 34 31.90 9.67 -8.91
C SER A 34 30.63 10.52 -8.82
N LEU A 35 29.56 9.96 -8.25
CA LEU A 35 28.27 10.62 -8.10
C LEU A 35 28.12 11.36 -6.77
N GLY A 36 29.10 11.25 -5.85
CA GLY A 36 29.04 11.87 -4.53
C GLY A 36 27.95 11.31 -3.62
N ILE A 37 27.56 10.04 -3.81
CA ILE A 37 26.51 9.38 -3.03
C ILE A 37 27.07 8.29 -2.12
N ALA A 38 26.33 7.94 -1.06
CA ALA A 38 26.69 6.82 -0.21
C ALA A 38 26.62 5.48 -0.97
N GLN A 39 27.66 4.65 -0.84
CA GLN A 39 27.73 3.33 -1.46
C GLN A 39 26.54 2.45 -1.08
N SER A 40 26.12 2.51 0.19
CA SER A 40 24.96 1.78 0.72
C SER A 40 23.68 2.07 -0.07
N CYS A 41 23.49 3.32 -0.52
CA CYS A 41 22.35 3.73 -1.33
C CYS A 41 22.36 3.02 -2.70
N LEU A 42 23.52 2.97 -3.35
CA LEU A 42 23.67 2.34 -4.65
C LEU A 42 23.58 0.80 -4.57
N TYR A 43 24.06 0.19 -3.48
CA TYR A 43 23.84 -1.22 -3.20
C TYR A 43 22.35 -1.54 -3.05
N GLN A 44 21.59 -0.75 -2.31
CA GLN A 44 20.14 -0.93 -2.16
C GLN A 44 19.41 -0.83 -3.50
N TRP A 45 19.76 0.16 -4.34
CA TRP A 45 19.17 0.29 -5.67
C TRP A 45 19.49 -0.91 -6.55
N LYS A 46 20.72 -1.43 -6.50
CA LYS A 46 21.11 -2.62 -7.24
C LYS A 46 20.33 -3.85 -6.78
N GLN A 47 20.15 -4.04 -5.47
CA GLN A 47 19.35 -5.16 -4.97
C GLN A 47 17.89 -5.05 -5.41
N GLN A 48 17.30 -3.86 -5.34
CA GLN A 48 15.92 -3.64 -5.78
C GLN A 48 15.76 -3.86 -7.28
N ASP A 49 16.71 -3.40 -8.11
CA ASP A 49 16.70 -3.62 -9.56
C ASP A 49 16.79 -5.12 -9.90
N LEU A 50 17.53 -5.92 -9.12
CA LEU A 50 17.55 -7.38 -9.28
C LEU A 50 16.21 -8.04 -8.91
N VAL A 51 15.55 -7.55 -7.87
CA VAL A 51 14.21 -8.02 -7.47
C VAL A 51 13.18 -7.64 -8.53
N ASP A 52 13.19 -6.38 -8.97
CA ASP A 52 12.27 -5.86 -9.99
C ASP A 52 12.45 -6.58 -11.35
N ARG A 53 13.65 -7.11 -11.65
CA ARG A 53 13.93 -7.95 -12.83
C ARG A 53 13.63 -9.45 -12.62
N GLY A 54 13.18 -9.85 -11.43
CA GLY A 54 12.91 -11.25 -11.10
C GLY A 54 14.15 -12.13 -10.91
N LEU A 55 15.34 -11.54 -10.79
CA LEU A 55 16.60 -12.26 -10.60
C LEU A 55 16.87 -12.60 -9.12
N LYS A 56 16.09 -12.04 -8.20
CA LYS A 56 16.11 -12.33 -6.77
C LYS A 56 14.70 -12.43 -6.22
N THR A 57 14.48 -13.35 -5.29
CA THR A 57 13.24 -13.44 -4.51
C THR A 57 13.12 -12.25 -3.57
N GLY A 58 12.04 -11.49 -3.71
CA GLY A 58 11.72 -10.30 -2.92
C GLY A 58 10.45 -9.63 -3.46
N GLN A 59 9.84 -8.73 -2.69
CA GLN A 59 8.69 -7.98 -3.16
C GLN A 59 9.11 -6.94 -4.19
N THR A 60 8.52 -7.00 -5.38
CA THR A 60 8.77 -6.00 -6.41
C THR A 60 8.15 -4.66 -6.02
N ARG A 61 8.66 -3.56 -6.56
CA ARG A 61 8.04 -2.24 -6.32
C ARG A 61 6.58 -2.18 -6.78
N THR A 62 6.25 -2.93 -7.82
CA THR A 62 4.89 -3.03 -8.35
C THR A 62 3.97 -3.73 -7.35
N GLU A 63 4.39 -4.87 -6.80
CA GLU A 63 3.66 -5.58 -5.74
C GLU A 63 3.41 -4.69 -4.51
N SER A 64 4.38 -3.86 -4.15
CA SER A 64 4.24 -2.93 -3.02
C SER A 64 3.19 -1.83 -3.29
N ALA A 65 3.12 -1.33 -4.53
CA ALA A 65 2.14 -0.32 -4.93
C ALA A 65 0.72 -0.90 -5.03
N GLU A 66 0.59 -2.10 -5.60
CA GLU A 66 -0.68 -2.82 -5.67
C GLU A 66 -1.20 -3.17 -4.27
N LEU A 67 -0.31 -3.58 -3.36
CA LEU A 67 -0.66 -3.86 -1.97
C LEU A 67 -1.15 -2.59 -1.25
N ALA A 68 -0.50 -1.44 -1.47
CA ALA A 68 -0.93 -0.17 -0.90
C ALA A 68 -2.31 0.27 -1.43
N ALA A 69 -2.55 0.11 -2.74
CA ALA A 69 -3.84 0.40 -3.36
C ALA A 69 -4.95 -0.53 -2.83
N ALA A 70 -4.66 -1.83 -2.68
CA ALA A 70 -5.59 -2.80 -2.12
C ALA A 70 -5.94 -2.46 -0.66
N GLN A 71 -4.96 -2.10 0.16
CA GLN A 71 -5.19 -1.66 1.54
C GLN A 71 -6.05 -0.38 1.62
N GLN A 72 -5.86 0.56 0.70
CA GLN A 72 -6.71 1.74 0.61
C GLN A 72 -8.16 1.36 0.28
N ARG A 73 -8.36 0.48 -0.71
CA ARG A 73 -9.70 0.04 -1.09
C ARG A 73 -10.41 -0.73 0.03
N ILE A 74 -9.69 -1.56 0.78
CA ILE A 74 -10.24 -2.26 1.95
C ILE A 74 -10.74 -1.24 2.99
N ARG A 75 -9.95 -0.21 3.30
CA ARG A 75 -10.35 0.83 4.27
C ARG A 75 -11.62 1.56 3.85
N GLU A 76 -11.70 1.97 2.58
CA GLU A 76 -12.92 2.61 2.04
C GLU A 76 -14.14 1.71 2.17
N LEU A 77 -13.99 0.43 1.81
CA LEU A 77 -15.08 -0.54 1.91
C LEU A 77 -15.50 -0.79 3.36
N GLU A 78 -14.55 -0.85 4.30
CA GLU A 78 -14.85 -0.99 5.73
C GLU A 78 -15.63 0.21 6.26
N GLU A 79 -15.32 1.43 5.80
CA GLU A 79 -16.07 2.64 6.14
C GLU A 79 -17.48 2.61 5.56
N GLU A 80 -17.64 2.24 4.29
CA GLU A 80 -18.95 2.08 3.65
C GLU A 80 -19.81 1.05 4.41
N VAL A 81 -19.26 -0.12 4.74
CA VAL A 81 -19.95 -1.16 5.52
C VAL A 81 -20.36 -0.63 6.90
N LYS A 82 -19.50 0.15 7.55
CA LYS A 82 -19.80 0.74 8.86
C LYS A 82 -20.98 1.72 8.76
N ILE A 83 -21.03 2.54 7.71
CA ILE A 83 -22.14 3.47 7.47
C ILE A 83 -23.43 2.69 7.22
N LEU A 84 -23.39 1.68 6.35
CA LEU A 84 -24.55 0.85 6.02
C LEU A 84 -25.11 0.13 7.25
N ARG A 85 -24.25 -0.44 8.09
CA ARG A 85 -24.67 -1.08 9.34
C ARG A 85 -25.35 -0.12 10.30
N LYS A 86 -24.82 1.11 10.43
CA LYS A 86 -25.46 2.16 11.25
C LYS A 86 -26.82 2.55 10.70
N ALA A 87 -26.96 2.69 9.39
CA ALA A 87 -28.23 3.00 8.74
C ALA A 87 -29.26 1.87 8.96
N ALA A 88 -28.86 0.61 8.78
CA ALA A 88 -29.72 -0.54 9.04
C ALA A 88 -30.22 -0.58 10.49
N ALA A 89 -29.33 -0.36 11.46
CA ALA A 89 -29.70 -0.29 12.88
C ALA A 89 -30.63 0.89 13.20
N ALA A 90 -30.52 2.01 12.49
CA ALA A 90 -31.45 3.13 12.63
C ALA A 90 -32.84 2.80 12.07
N VAL A 91 -32.91 2.06 10.95
CA VAL A 91 -34.18 1.60 10.37
C VAL A 91 -34.89 0.61 11.30
N GLU A 92 -34.16 -0.33 11.90
CA GLU A 92 -34.72 -1.27 12.88
C GLU A 92 -35.30 -0.57 14.12
N GLN A 93 -34.73 0.56 14.53
CA GLN A 93 -35.27 1.36 15.65
C GLN A 93 -36.57 2.09 15.30
N VAL A 94 -36.76 2.45 14.03
CA VAL A 94 -37.93 3.22 13.56
C VAL A 94 -39.10 2.33 13.16
N VAL A 95 -38.82 1.11 12.67
CA VAL A 95 -39.85 0.15 12.27
C VAL A 95 -40.15 -0.80 13.44
N PRO A 96 -41.28 -0.66 14.15
CA PRO A 96 -41.64 -1.66 15.15
C PRO A 96 -41.79 -3.03 14.48
N PRO A 97 -41.35 -4.12 15.12
CA PRO A 97 -41.51 -5.46 14.56
C PRO A 97 -42.98 -5.65 14.22
N ARG A 98 -43.29 -6.03 12.97
CA ARG A 98 -44.67 -6.27 12.56
C ARG A 98 -45.25 -7.31 13.53
N PRO A 99 -46.37 -7.00 14.21
CA PRO A 99 -46.99 -7.99 15.08
C PRO A 99 -47.39 -9.18 14.23
N PHE A 100 -46.89 -10.37 14.59
CA PHE A 100 -47.41 -11.60 14.01
C PHE A 100 -48.89 -11.70 14.37
N PRO A 101 -49.79 -12.01 13.41
CA PRO A 101 -51.20 -12.18 13.73
C PRO A 101 -51.31 -13.32 14.74
N SER A 102 -51.70 -12.98 15.97
CA SER A 102 -51.99 -13.94 17.02
C SER A 102 -53.13 -14.81 16.48
N ARG A 103 -52.84 -16.05 16.10
CA ARG A 103 -53.90 -17.02 15.82
C ARG A 103 -54.66 -17.18 17.14
N GLY A 104 -55.82 -16.53 17.20
CA GLY A 104 -56.71 -16.59 18.35
C GLY A 104 -56.91 -18.05 18.75
N ARG A 105 -56.61 -18.35 20.01
CA ARG A 105 -56.93 -19.63 20.62
C ARG A 105 -58.46 -19.71 20.61
N ALA A 106 -59.02 -20.43 19.63
CA ALA A 106 -60.44 -20.73 19.59
C ALA A 106 -60.74 -21.63 20.78
N ALA A 107 -61.35 -21.04 21.81
CA ALA A 107 -61.98 -21.78 22.89
C ALA A 107 -63.41 -22.10 22.46
N ARG A 108 -63.68 -23.38 22.19
CA ARG A 108 -64.94 -24.05 22.51
C ARG A 108 -64.77 -25.56 22.36
#